data_AF-A0A1I5YPZ4-F1
#
_entry.id   AF-A0A1I5YPZ4-F1
#
_cell.length_a   1.000
_cell.length_b   1.000
_cell.length_c   1.000
_cell.angle_alpha   90.00
_cell.angle_beta   90.00
_cell.angle_gamma   90.00
#
_symmetry.space_group_name_H-M   'P 1'
#
loop_
_entity.id
_entity.type
_entity.pdbx_description
1 polymer ?
#
loop_
_entity_poly.entity_id
_entity_poly.type
_entity_poly.pdbx_seq_one_letter_code
_entity_poly.pdbx_strand_id
1 'polypeptide(L)' 'MLNVMSFLGVDRMIAEQIVSIINSVGWVAVAAAIIASILSLGGLTVTASILNYVVITVKSYLSRNLWAVAVLW' A
#
# COMPACT_ATOMS: atom_id res chain seq x y z
N MET A 1 -2.94 -16.27 -1.61
CA MET A 1 -2.05 -15.18 -2.09
C MET A 1 -2.92 -13.93 -2.08
N LEU A 2 -2.71 -13.06 -1.10
CA LEU A 2 -3.47 -11.82 -0.97
C LEU A 2 -2.60 -10.73 -1.60
N ASN A 3 -3.18 -10.09 -2.62
CA ASN A 3 -2.60 -9.07 -3.50
C ASN A 3 -3.04 -7.66 -3.03
N VAL A 4 -2.36 -6.53 -3.24
CA VAL A 4 -2.70 -5.22 -2.64
C VAL A 4 -3.95 -4.75 -3.34
N MET A 5 -4.01 -5.02 -4.64
CA MET A 5 -5.23 -4.96 -5.44
C MET A 5 -6.37 -5.79 -4.84
N SER A 6 -6.12 -7.01 -4.35
CA SER A 6 -7.16 -7.89 -3.79
C SER A 6 -7.45 -7.66 -2.30
N PHE A 7 -6.50 -7.10 -1.56
CA PHE A 7 -6.50 -6.92 -0.11
C PHE A 7 -7.06 -5.54 0.23
N LEU A 8 -6.79 -4.55 -0.62
CA LEU A 8 -7.41 -3.23 -0.58
C LEU A 8 -8.53 -3.08 -1.63
N GLY A 9 -8.82 -4.09 -2.44
CA GLY A 9 -9.88 -4.01 -3.45
C GLY A 9 -9.68 -2.88 -4.47
N VAL A 10 -8.43 -2.57 -4.82
CA VAL A 10 -8.06 -1.43 -5.68
C VAL A 10 -7.55 -1.87 -7.05
N ASP A 11 -7.77 -1.03 -8.06
CA ASP A 11 -7.19 -1.22 -9.39
C ASP A 11 -5.67 -1.09 -9.38
N ARG A 12 -5.03 -1.66 -10.42
CA ARG A 12 -3.57 -1.67 -10.59
C ARG A 12 -2.96 -0.27 -10.51
N MET A 13 -3.62 0.72 -11.09
CA MET A 13 -3.15 2.11 -11.08
C MET A 13 -3.03 2.66 -9.65
N ILE A 14 -4.00 2.35 -8.79
CA ILE A 14 -4.00 2.79 -7.39
C ILE A 14 -2.95 1.99 -6.60
N ALA A 15 -2.82 0.69 -6.85
CA ALA A 15 -1.79 -0.14 -6.23
C ALA A 15 -0.36 0.37 -6.54
N GLU A 16 -0.09 0.72 -7.80
CA GLU A 16 1.19 1.31 -8.21
C GLU A 16 1.45 2.66 -7.52
N GLN A 17 0.43 3.51 -7.37
CA GLN A 17 0.53 4.75 -6.59
C GLN A 17 0.85 4.48 -5.12
N ILE A 18 0.17 3.53 -4.49
CA ILE A 18 0.40 3.16 -3.08
C ILE A 18 1.85 2.70 -2.88
N VAL A 19 2.35 1.81 -3.73
CA VAL A 19 3.74 1.32 -3.66
C VAL A 19 4.74 2.46 -3.89
N SER A 20 4.45 3.37 -4.83
CA SER A 20 5.25 4.57 -5.07
C SER A 20 5.31 5.51 -3.86
N ILE A 21 4.17 5.73 -3.20
CA ILE A 21 4.09 6.51 -1.96
C ILE A 21 4.91 5.83 -0.85
N ILE A 22 4.80 4.52 -0.69
CA ILE A 22 5.55 3.78 0.32
C ILE A 22 7.06 3.82 0.08
N ASN A 23 7.47 3.80 -1.19
CA ASN A 23 8.87 3.93 -1.58
C ASN A 23 9.42 5.36 -1.36
N SER A 24 8.62 6.38 -1.67
CA SER A 24 9.03 7.79 -1.57
C SER A 24 8.97 8.33 -0.13
N VAL A 25 8.04 7.82 0.68
CA VAL A 25 7.81 8.32 2.03
C VAL A 25 8.64 7.52 3.05
N GLY A 26 9.65 8.17 3.63
CA GLY A 26 10.51 7.59 4.66
C GLY A 26 9.76 7.14 5.92
N TRP A 27 8.62 7.79 6.23
CA TRP A 27 7.85 7.60 7.46
C TRP A 27 6.58 6.75 7.25
N VAL A 28 6.50 5.61 7.97
CA VAL A 28 5.39 4.64 7.85
C VAL A 28 4.03 5.27 8.15
N ALA A 29 3.94 6.10 9.20
CA ALA A 29 2.70 6.74 9.60
C ALA A 29 2.15 7.73 8.55
N VAL A 30 3.06 8.44 7.85
CA VAL A 30 2.68 9.38 6.79
C VAL A 30 2.19 8.62 5.56
N ALA A 31 2.88 7.54 5.17
CA ALA A 31 2.44 6.67 4.08
C ALA A 31 1.05 6.08 4.36
N ALA A 32 0.82 5.56 5.57
CA ALA A 32 -0.47 5.02 5.99
C ALA A 32 -1.60 6.07 5.90
N ALA A 33 -1.36 7.30 6.34
CA ALA A 33 -2.35 8.38 6.26
C ALA A 33 -2.70 8.76 4.81
N ILE A 34 -1.71 8.82 3.92
CA ILE A 34 -1.94 9.09 2.50
C ILE A 34 -2.74 7.95 1.87
N ILE A 35 -2.36 6.70 2.14
CA ILE A 35 -3.10 5.53 1.62
C ILE A 35 -4.54 5.51 2.14
N ALA A 36 -4.75 5.82 3.43
CA ALA A 36 -6.10 5.94 4.00
C ALA A 36 -6.96 6.96 3.24
N SER A 37 -6.37 8.10 2.87
CA SER A 37 -7.07 9.13 2.10
C SER A 37 -7.42 8.72 0.68
N ILE A 38 -6.55 7.93 0.03
CA ILE A 38 -6.82 7.36 -1.30
C ILE A 38 -7.96 6.34 -1.23
N LEU A 39 -7.96 5.49 -0.20
CA LEU A 39 -8.95 4.44 -0.03
C LEU A 39 -10.31 4.98 0.46
N SER A 40 -10.32 6.05 1.25
CA SER A 40 -11.57 6.70 1.66
C SER A 40 -12.32 7.34 0.49
N LEU A 41 -11.60 7.81 -0.54
CA LEU A 41 -12.19 8.26 -1.81
C LEU A 41 -12.89 7.12 -2.57
N GLY A 42 -12.44 5.87 -2.38
CA GLY A 42 -13.04 4.66 -2.96
C GLY A 42 -14.12 4.02 -2.09
N GLY A 43 -14.47 4.59 -0.94
CA GLY A 43 -15.46 4.03 0.00
C GLY A 43 -14.97 2.83 0.82
N LEU A 44 -13.67 2.51 0.79
CA LEU A 44 -13.12 1.40 1.55
C LEU A 44 -12.74 1.85 2.96
N THR A 45 -13.35 1.23 3.98
CA THR A 45 -13.00 1.50 5.39
C THR A 45 -11.85 0.61 5.80
N VAL A 46 -10.67 1.20 6.01
CA VAL A 46 -9.44 0.47 6.33
C VAL A 46 -8.94 0.95 7.69
N THR A 47 -8.67 0.00 8.60
CA THR A 47 -8.16 0.37 9.93
C THR A 47 -6.69 0.77 9.84
N ALA A 48 -6.25 1.66 10.74
CA ALA A 48 -4.85 2.11 10.80
C ALA A 48 -3.85 0.94 10.94
N SER A 49 -4.24 -0.11 11.65
CA SER A 49 -3.45 -1.33 11.83
C SER A 49 -3.20 -2.07 10.52
N ILE A 50 -4.22 -2.17 9.66
CA ILE A 50 -4.12 -2.81 8.33
C ILE A 50 -3.18 -1.99 7.43
N LEU A 51 -3.29 -0.67 7.46
CA LEU A 51 -2.44 0.21 6.67
C LEU A 51 -0.96 0.12 7.08
N ASN A 52 -0.68 0.11 8.39
CA ASN A 52 0.69 -0.09 8.88
C ASN A 52 1.26 -1.42 8.41
N TYR A 53 0.46 -2.49 8.44
CA TYR A 53 0.88 -3.80 7.92
C TYR A 53 1.19 -3.75 6.42
N VAL A 54 0.33 -3.13 5.61
CA VAL A 54 0.57 -2.94 4.17
C VAL A 54 1.87 -2.19 3.92
N VAL A 55 2.10 -1.07 4.61
CA VAL A 55 3.31 -0.26 4.45
C VAL A 55 4.57 -1.06 4.80
N ILE A 56 4.55 -1.82 5.91
CA ILE A 56 5.68 -2.65 6.34
C ILE A 56 5.97 -3.73 5.31
N THR A 57 4.93 -4.44 4.85
CA THR A 57 5.08 -5.53 3.89
C THR A 57 5.60 -5.04 2.55
N VAL A 58 5.03 -3.96 2.01
CA VAL A 58 5.50 -3.33 0.78
C VAL A 58 6.95 -2.86 0.94
N LYS A 59 7.33 -2.23 2.05
CA LYS A 59 8.74 -1.88 2.32
C LYS A 59 9.66 -3.09 2.34
N SER A 60 9.20 -4.23 2.85
CA SER A 60 9.96 -5.48 2.85
C SER A 60 10.21 -6.02 1.43
N TYR A 61 9.23 -5.89 0.53
CA TYR A 61 9.42 -6.25 -0.89
C TYR A 61 10.34 -5.26 -1.61
N LEU A 62 10.17 -3.96 -1.36
CA LEU A 62 11.00 -2.92 -1.96
C LEU A 62 12.46 -3.03 -1.52
N SER A 63 12.76 -3.35 -0.26
CA SER A 63 14.13 -3.56 0.21
C SER A 63 14.83 -4.76 -0.45
N ARG A 64 14.05 -5.68 -1.03
CA ARG A 64 14.53 -6.82 -1.82
C ARG A 64 14.51 -6.57 -3.32
N ASN A 65 14.26 -5.33 -3.76
CA ASN A 65 14.11 -4.95 -5.18
C ASN A 65 12.94 -5.64 -5.91
N LEU A 66 11.91 -6.08 -5.17
CA LEU A 66 10.77 -6.83 -5.70
C LEU A 66 9.56 -5.93 -5.99
N TRP A 67 9.74 -4.90 -6.83
CA TRP A 67 8.68 -3.91 -7.11
C TRP A 67 7.39 -4.53 -7.66
N ALA A 68 7.50 -5.39 -8.67
CA ALA A 68 6.34 -6.05 -9.27
C ALA A 68 5.59 -6.90 -8.25
N VAL A 69 6.31 -7.53 -7.32
CA VAL A 69 5.70 -8.31 -6.24
C VAL A 69 5.06 -7.39 -5.21
N ALA A 70 5.58 -6.19 -4.96
CA ALA A 70 5.00 -5.22 -4.04
C ALA A 70 3.69 -4.60 -4.56
N VAL A 71 3.55 -4.44 -5.87
CA VAL A 71 2.32 -3.96 -6.53
C VAL A 71 1.28 -5.08 -6.63
N LEU A 72 1.74 -6.31 -6.86
CA LEU A 72 0.88 -7.47 -6.94
C LEU A 72 0.44 -7.92 -5.55
N TRP A 73 1.34 -8.17 -4.59
CA TRP A 73 1.05 -8.45 -3.17
C TRP A 73 0.20 -7.39 -2.57
#